data_AF-A0A1B7XEJ0-F1
#
_entry.id   AF-A0A1B7XEJ0-F1
#
_cell.length_a   1.000
_cell.length_b   1.000
_cell.length_c   1.000
_cell.angle_alpha   90.00
_cell.angle_beta   90.00
_cell.angle_gamma   90.00
#
_symmetry.space_group_name_H-M   'P 1'
#
loop_
_entity.id
_entity.type
_entity.pdbx_description
1 polymer ?
#
loop_
_entity_poly.entity_id
_entity_poly.type
_entity_poly.pdbx_seq_one_letter_code
_entity_poly.pdbx_strand_id
1 'polypeptide(L)'
;MFANRWRTISALVFALLCIIFNWQWGVGVMFLFWAIRDIADGESHFVETIKRSEELILYCLVIAMQLFFALFFLVADFSKNDFLLWFL
;
A
#
# COMPACT_ATOMS: atom_id res chain seq x y z
N MET A 1 -12.34 22.31 3.19
CA MET A 1 -11.42 21.46 3.98
C MET A 1 -11.16 20.11 3.33
N PHE A 2 -12.17 19.40 2.80
CA PHE A 2 -11.99 18.11 2.10
C PHE A 2 -11.32 18.20 0.71
N ALA A 3 -11.48 19.32 -0.01
CA ALA A 3 -10.92 19.50 -1.35
C ALA A 3 -9.39 19.35 -1.42
N ASN A 4 -8.64 19.72 -0.37
CA ASN A 4 -7.17 19.61 -0.36
C ASN A 4 -6.66 18.19 -0.04
N ARG A 5 -7.52 17.29 0.45
CA ARG A 5 -7.17 15.90 0.79
C ARG A 5 -7.81 14.89 -0.17
N TRP A 6 -8.22 15.34 -1.35
CA TRP A 6 -8.90 14.51 -2.34
C TRP A 6 -8.14 13.24 -2.71
N ARG A 7 -6.79 13.29 -2.75
CA ARG A 7 -5.93 12.12 -3.02
C ARG A 7 -6.07 11.02 -1.96
N THR A 8 -6.12 11.42 -0.69
CA THR A 8 -6.33 10.47 0.42
C THR A 8 -7.75 9.94 0.39
N ILE A 9 -8.74 10.80 0.13
CA ILE A 9 -10.15 10.39 0.02
C ILE A 9 -10.33 9.39 -1.13
N SER A 10 -9.73 9.65 -2.30
CA SER A 10 -9.80 8.74 -3.44
C SER A 10 -9.11 7.41 -3.15
N ALA A 11 -7.96 7.42 -2.46
CA ALA A 11 -7.29 6.19 -2.06
C ALA A 11 -8.13 5.36 -1.08
N LEU A 12 -8.80 6.01 -0.11
CA LEU A 12 -9.71 5.34 0.83
C LEU A 12 -10.94 4.76 0.15
N VAL A 13 -11.56 5.51 -0.77
CA VAL A 13 -12.69 5.01 -1.57
C VAL A 13 -12.25 3.83 -2.43
N PHE A 14 -11.08 3.92 -3.06
CA PHE A 14 -10.53 2.84 -3.87
C PHE A 14 -10.25 1.58 -3.04
N ALA A 15 -9.65 1.72 -1.85
CA ALA A 15 -9.47 0.61 -0.91
C ALA A 15 -10.79 -0.09 -0.57
N LEU A 16 -11.84 0.68 -0.30
CA LEU A 16 -13.17 0.14 -0.02
C LEU A 16 -13.75 -0.62 -1.21
N LEU A 17 -13.58 -0.09 -2.43
CA LEU A 17 -13.99 -0.77 -3.66
C LEU A 17 -13.21 -2.08 -3.85
N CYS A 18 -11.92 -2.11 -3.52
CA CYS A 18 -11.13 -3.34 -3.60
C CYS A 18 -11.68 -4.43 -2.69
N ILE A 19 -12.18 -4.09 -1.50
CA ILE A 19 -12.80 -5.05 -0.59
C ILE A 19 -14.17 -5.50 -1.13
N ILE A 20 -15.05 -4.56 -1.51
CA ILE A 20 -16.42 -4.86 -1.96
C ILE A 20 -16.41 -5.72 -3.24
N PHE A 21 -15.52 -5.42 -4.18
CA PHE A 21 -15.43 -6.09 -5.47
C PHE A 21 -14.39 -7.20 -5.52
N ASN A 22 -13.69 -7.48 -4.39
CA ASN A 22 -12.63 -8.48 -4.32
C ASN A 22 -11.51 -8.20 -5.34
N TRP A 23 -11.11 -6.94 -5.50
CA TRP A 23 -10.01 -6.54 -6.39
C TRP A 23 -8.68 -6.67 -5.67
N GLN A 24 -8.18 -7.90 -5.65
CA GLN A 24 -6.90 -8.28 -5.06
C GLN A 24 -5.75 -7.50 -5.70
N TRP A 25 -5.75 -7.45 -7.04
CA TRP A 25 -4.82 -6.64 -7.82
C TRP A 25 -4.85 -5.16 -7.43
N GLY A 26 -6.01 -4.63 -7.04
CA GLY A 26 -6.17 -3.23 -6.64
C GLY A 26 -5.42 -2.92 -5.34
N VAL A 27 -5.37 -3.89 -4.40
CA VAL A 27 -4.54 -3.80 -3.19
C VAL A 27 -3.06 -3.75 -3.56
N GLY A 28 -2.62 -4.58 -4.50
CA GLY A 28 -1.25 -4.57 -5.00
C GLY A 28 -0.86 -3.24 -5.64
N VAL A 29 -1.75 -2.65 -6.45
CA VAL A 29 -1.57 -1.31 -7.03
C VAL A 29 -1.44 -0.24 -5.93
N MET A 30 -2.23 -0.32 -4.85
CA MET A 30 -2.12 0.62 -3.74
C MET A 30 -0.76 0.55 -3.04
N PHE A 31 -0.26 -0.66 -2.75
CA PHE A 31 1.08 -0.83 -2.18
C PHE A 31 2.18 -0.31 -3.10
N LEU A 32 2.03 -0.48 -4.43
CA LEU A 32 2.98 0.05 -5.38
C LEU A 32 3.00 1.58 -5.40
N PHE A 33 1.83 2.21 -5.41
CA PHE A 33 1.71 3.66 -5.32
C PHE A 33 2.31 4.20 -4.03
N TRP A 34 2.12 3.48 -2.93
CA TRP A 34 2.69 3.84 -1.64
C TRP A 34 4.22 3.75 -1.68
N ALA A 35 4.78 2.63 -2.17
CA ALA A 35 6.22 2.46 -2.27
C ALA A 35 6.87 3.54 -3.15
N ILE A 36 6.26 3.87 -4.29
CA ILE A 36 6.73 4.94 -5.18
C ILE A 36 6.77 6.28 -4.44
N ARG A 37 5.73 6.58 -3.65
CA ARG A 37 5.65 7.82 -2.91
C ARG A 37 6.68 7.89 -1.79
N ASP A 38 6.85 6.82 -1.02
CA ASP A 38 7.86 6.76 0.05
C ASP A 38 9.28 6.90 -0.53
N ILE A 39 9.53 6.33 -1.71
CA ILE A 39 10.79 6.53 -2.46
C ILE A 39 10.99 7.97 -2.90
N ALA A 40 9.93 8.63 -3.40
CA ALA A 40 9.99 10.01 -3.86
C ALA A 40 10.16 11.01 -2.70
N ASP A 41 9.48 10.78 -1.59
CA ASP A 41 9.51 11.63 -0.39
C ASP A 41 10.78 11.37 0.45
N GLY A 42 11.41 10.20 0.31
CA GLY A 42 12.63 9.82 1.04
C GLY A 42 12.38 9.48 2.51
N GLU A 43 11.10 9.36 2.88
CA GLU A 43 10.62 8.96 4.19
C GLU A 43 9.41 8.04 4.02
N SER A 44 9.25 7.10 4.96
CA SER A 44 8.14 6.14 4.97
C SER A 44 7.38 6.26 6.28
N HIS A 45 6.05 6.28 6.22
CA HIS A 45 5.17 6.30 7.40
C HIS A 45 4.52 4.93 7.60
N PHE A 46 5.29 3.94 8.05
CA PHE A 46 4.77 2.59 8.24
C PHE A 46 4.02 2.46 9.58
N VAL A 47 4.76 2.49 10.69
CA VAL A 47 4.23 2.64 12.05
C VAL A 47 4.71 3.96 12.63
N GLU A 48 6.01 4.21 12.49
CA GLU A 48 6.64 5.49 12.71
C GLU A 48 7.17 6.07 11.39
N THR A 49 7.62 7.32 11.46
CA THR A 49 8.25 7.98 10.32
C THR A 49 9.70 7.55 10.24
N ILE A 50 10.06 6.85 9.16
CA ILE A 50 11.40 6.32 8.94
C ILE A 50 12.01 7.11 7.79
N LYS A 51 13.04 7.91 8.10
CA LYS A 51 13.75 8.69 7.08
C LYS A 51 14.95 7.94 6.57
N ARG A 52 15.13 7.96 5.24
CA ARG A 52 16.28 7.34 4.58
C ARG A 52 17.64 7.85 5.09
N SER A 53 17.69 9.12 5.52
CA SER A 53 18.92 9.76 6.02
C SER A 53 19.31 9.32 7.42
N GLU A 54 18.37 8.83 8.22
CA GLU A 54 18.59 8.46 9.63
C GLU A 54 18.80 6.94 9.74
N GLU A 55 17.89 6.15 9.17
CA GLU A 55 17.89 4.70 9.29
C GLU A 55 17.74 4.00 7.93
N LEU A 56 18.81 4.01 7.13
CA LEU A 56 18.79 3.48 5.76
C LEU A 56 18.36 2.00 5.68
N ILE A 57 18.81 1.16 6.62
CA ILE A 57 18.49 -0.28 6.61
C ILE A 57 17.00 -0.50 6.84
N LEU A 58 16.43 0.17 7.86
CA LEU A 58 15.02 0.04 8.19
C LEU A 58 14.15 0.61 7.06
N TYR A 59 14.53 1.76 6.52
CA TYR A 59 13.88 2.35 5.34
C TYR A 59 13.84 1.36 4.16
N CYS A 60 14.97 0.75 3.80
CA CYS A 60 15.04 -0.22 2.71
C CYS A 60 14.19 -1.47 2.98
N LEU A 61 14.15 -1.95 4.23
CA LEU A 61 13.30 -3.07 4.65
C LEU A 61 11.82 -2.76 4.41
N VAL A 62 11.38 -1.56 4.79
CA VAL A 62 9.98 -1.15 4.58
C VAL A 62 9.66 -1.07 3.10
N ILE A 63 10.49 -0.41 2.29
CA ILE A 63 10.28 -0.34 0.83
C ILE A 63 10.26 -1.73 0.20
N ALA A 64 11.21 -2.60 0.56
CA ALA A 64 11.26 -3.97 0.05
C ALA A 64 10.00 -4.76 0.42
N MET A 65 9.49 -4.59 1.63
CA MET A 65 8.26 -5.22 2.09
C MET A 65 7.03 -4.69 1.34
N GLN A 66 6.94 -3.38 1.11
CA GLN A 66 5.85 -2.79 0.31
C GLN A 66 5.89 -3.29 -1.14
N LEU A 67 7.06 -3.37 -1.76
CA LEU A 67 7.23 -3.91 -3.11
C LEU A 67 6.89 -5.40 -3.18
N PHE A 68 7.27 -6.17 -2.15
CA PHE A 68 6.90 -7.57 -2.02
C PHE A 68 5.38 -7.73 -1.97
N PHE A 69 4.67 -6.98 -1.12
CA PHE A 69 3.21 -7.02 -1.06
C PHE A 69 2.56 -6.56 -2.36
N ALA A 70 3.08 -5.51 -2.98
CA ALA A 70 2.60 -5.04 -4.27
C ALA A 70 2.65 -6.15 -5.31
N LEU A 71 3.81 -6.80 -5.47
CA LEU A 71 3.97 -7.90 -6.41
C LEU A 71 3.11 -9.11 -6.03
N PHE A 72 3.08 -9.47 -4.75
CA PHE A 72 2.30 -10.60 -4.25
C PHE A 72 0.82 -10.46 -4.59
N PHE A 73 0.19 -9.32 -4.29
CA PHE A 73 -1.22 -9.09 -4.61
C PHE A 73 -1.52 -8.85 -6.10
N LEU A 74 -0.51 -8.47 -6.90
CA LEU A 74 -0.66 -8.34 -8.35
C LEU A 74 -0.61 -9.69 -9.08
N VAL A 75 0.14 -10.65 -8.54
CA VAL A 75 0.39 -11.94 -9.19
C VAL A 75 -0.46 -13.06 -8.59
N ALA A 76 -0.73 -13.01 -7.30
CA ALA A 76 -1.54 -14.02 -6.64
C ALA A 76 -3.00 -13.93 -7.09
N ASP A 77 -3.56 -15.09 -7.44
CA ASP A 77 -4.98 -15.26 -7.71
C ASP A 77 -5.58 -16.05 -6.55
N PHE A 78 -6.12 -15.34 -5.56
CA PHE A 78 -6.78 -15.95 -4.42
C PHE A 78 -8.23 -16.30 -4.77
N SER A 79 -8.73 -17.41 -4.23
CA SER A 79 -10.17 -17.65 -4.29
C SER A 79 -10.89 -16.52 -3.54
N LYS A 80 -12.13 -16.22 -3.93
CA LYS A 80 -12.87 -15.08 -3.36
C LYS A 80 -12.99 -15.12 -1.84
N ASN A 81 -13.07 -16.31 -1.24
CA ASN A 81 -13.20 -16.48 0.20
C ASN A 81 -11.85 -16.26 0.92
N ASP A 82 -10.73 -16.59 0.28
CA ASP A 82 -9.41 -16.46 0.88
C ASP A 82 -8.97 -15.00 0.97
N PHE A 83 -9.34 -14.17 -0.01
CA PHE A 83 -8.98 -12.75 0.00
C PHE A 83 -9.60 -11.96 1.17
N LEU A 84 -10.87 -12.20 1.50
CA LEU A 84 -11.52 -11.49 2.61
C LEU A 84 -10.90 -11.86 3.96
N LEU A 85 -10.35 -13.07 4.11
CA LEU A 85 -9.64 -13.50 5.32
C LEU A 85 -8.35 -12.72 5.55
N TRP A 86 -7.79 -12.04 4.56
CA TRP A 86 -6.62 -11.16 4.76
C TRP A 86 -6.97 -9.82 5.41
N PHE A 87 -8.27 -9.48 5.49
CA PHE A 87 -8.77 -8.23 6.07
C PHE A 87 -9.54 -8.42 7.39
N LEU A 88 -9.74 -9.65 7.84
CA LEU A 88 -10.44 -10.04 9.09
C LEU A 88 -9.44 -10.53 10.13
#